data_AF-A0A0B2S3E1-F1
#
_entry.id   AF-A0A0B2S3E1-F1
#
_cell.length_a   1.000
_cell.length_b   1.000
_cell.length_c   1.000
_cell.angle_alpha   90.00
_cell.angle_beta   90.00
_cell.angle_gamma   90.00
#
_symmetry.space_group_name_H-M   'P 1'
#
loop_
_entity.id
_entity.type
_entity.pdbx_description
1 polymer ?
#
loop_
_entity_poly.entity_id
_entity_poly.type
_entity_poly.pdbx_seq_one_letter_code
_entity_poly.pdbx_strand_id
1 'polypeptide(L)'
;MPNPKVFFYMTIGGQLVGRIMMELYANMTPRTAGNFYALCTDEKGVRQSCKPLHYKGSSFHRVILSFMCQGGHFTSEKGSGSKLIYGAKFAVKKHTGPNICSMENASPITNRSQFFICAEKTKWLDEIGR
;
A
#
# COMPACT_ATOMS: atom_id res chain seq x y z
N MET A 1 6.12 -11.27 -18.44
CA MET A 1 6.97 -10.20 -17.88
C MET A 1 7.25 -10.51 -16.42
N PRO A 2 8.45 -10.22 -15.90
CA PRO A 2 8.77 -10.41 -14.49
C PRO A 2 7.95 -9.46 -13.61
N ASN A 3 7.71 -9.87 -12.35
CA ASN A 3 7.05 -9.02 -11.37
C ASN A 3 7.91 -7.77 -11.07
N PRO A 4 7.32 -6.57 -11.03
CA PRO A 4 8.05 -5.36 -10.71
C PRO A 4 8.49 -5.36 -9.25
N LYS A 5 9.65 -4.75 -8.99
CA LYS A 5 10.22 -4.58 -7.65
C LYS A 5 10.30 -3.11 -7.32
N VAL A 6 9.89 -2.75 -6.10
CA VAL A 6 9.93 -1.39 -5.56
C VAL A 6 10.61 -1.41 -4.21
N PHE A 7 10.98 -0.23 -3.70
CA PHE A 7 11.63 -0.12 -2.40
C PHE A 7 11.23 1.16 -1.66
N PHE A 8 11.36 1.12 -0.34
CA PHE A 8 11.28 2.29 0.53
C PHE A 8 12.59 2.47 1.27
N TYR A 9 13.09 3.70 1.30
CA TYR A 9 14.09 4.11 2.28
C TYR A 9 13.39 4.47 3.58
N MET A 10 13.84 3.87 4.67
CA MET A 10 13.22 4.04 5.98
C MET A 10 14.10 4.91 6.85
N THR A 11 13.50 5.93 7.46
CA THR A 11 14.12 6.72 8.50
C THR A 11 13.38 6.56 9.83
N ILE A 12 14.11 6.55 10.93
CA ILE A 12 13.58 6.57 12.30
C ILE A 12 14.29 7.70 13.04
N GLY A 13 13.54 8.65 13.61
CA GLY A 13 14.13 9.83 14.24
C GLY A 13 14.99 10.68 13.30
N GLY A 14 14.67 10.68 12.00
CA GLY A 14 15.46 11.37 10.96
C GLY A 14 16.72 10.64 10.49
N GLN A 15 17.09 9.53 11.11
CA GLN A 15 18.24 8.72 10.71
C GLN A 15 17.84 7.60 9.75
N LEU A 16 18.61 7.39 8.68
CA LEU A 16 18.39 6.29 7.74
C LEU A 16 18.68 4.95 8.42
N VAL A 17 17.67 4.08 8.52
CA VAL A 17 17.79 2.76 9.17
C VAL A 17 17.88 1.62 8.17
N GLY A 18 17.54 1.86 6.91
CA GLY A 18 17.70 0.86 5.86
C GLY A 18 16.66 0.98 4.75
N ARG A 19 16.49 -0.14 4.04
CA ARG A 19 15.63 -0.25 2.87
C ARG A 19 14.71 -1.45 2.97
N ILE A 20 13.43 -1.24 2.71
CA ILE A 20 12.45 -2.30 2.51
C ILE A 20 12.35 -2.55 1.01
N MET A 21 12.56 -3.78 0.56
CA MET A 21 12.32 -4.20 -0.82
C MET A 21 11.04 -5.01 -0.93
N MET A 22 10.23 -4.72 -1.93
CA MET A 22 8.97 -5.43 -2.17
C MET A 22 8.89 -5.85 -3.63
N GLU A 23 8.59 -7.12 -3.85
CA GLU A 23 8.16 -7.63 -5.15
C GLU A 23 6.63 -7.53 -5.23
N LEU A 24 6.14 -6.91 -6.29
CA LEU A 24 4.71 -6.75 -6.51
C LEU A 24 4.24 -7.87 -7.45
N TYR A 25 3.28 -8.67 -6.98
CA TYR A 25 2.71 -9.78 -7.75
C TYR A 25 1.81 -9.29 -8.90
N ALA A 26 2.36 -8.60 -9.89
CA ALA A 26 1.62 -8.08 -11.04
C ALA A 26 1.00 -9.19 -11.89
N ASN A 27 1.60 -10.38 -11.88
CA ASN A 27 1.03 -11.56 -12.52
C ASN A 27 -0.30 -12.04 -11.88
N MET A 28 -0.50 -11.82 -10.58
CA MET A 28 -1.69 -12.24 -9.84
C MET A 28 -2.68 -11.08 -9.62
N THR A 29 -2.13 -9.91 -9.29
CA THR A 29 -2.89 -8.70 -8.90
C THR A 29 -2.43 -7.50 -9.73
N PRO A 30 -2.59 -7.51 -11.06
CA PRO A 30 -1.99 -6.51 -11.96
C PRO A 30 -2.42 -5.08 -11.63
N ARG A 31 -3.70 -4.88 -11.29
CA ARG A 31 -4.23 -3.55 -10.95
C ARG A 31 -3.69 -3.03 -9.62
N THR A 32 -3.67 -3.87 -8.59
CA THR A 32 -3.15 -3.55 -7.26
C THR A 32 -1.65 -3.26 -7.33
N ALA A 33 -0.90 -4.14 -7.99
CA ALA A 33 0.53 -3.99 -8.22
C ALA A 33 0.84 -2.72 -9.00
N GLY A 34 0.10 -2.46 -10.09
CA GLY A 34 0.27 -1.23 -10.89
C GLY A 34 -0.03 0.04 -10.09
N ASN A 35 -1.07 0.04 -9.26
CA ASN A 35 -1.37 1.18 -8.38
C ASN A 35 -0.24 1.43 -7.37
N PHE A 36 0.19 0.39 -6.66
CA PHE A 36 1.27 0.50 -5.69
C PHE A 36 2.59 0.94 -6.35
N TYR A 37 2.90 0.37 -7.52
CA TYR A 37 4.06 0.74 -8.32
C TYR A 37 4.04 2.23 -8.67
N ALA A 38 2.93 2.72 -9.21
CA ALA A 38 2.77 4.12 -9.59
C ALA A 38 2.93 5.08 -8.40
N LEU A 39 2.43 4.70 -7.22
CA LEU A 39 2.60 5.47 -5.97
C LEU A 39 4.04 5.42 -5.43
N CYS A 40 4.80 4.37 -5.76
CA CYS A 40 6.24 4.29 -5.42
C CYS A 40 7.10 5.12 -6.37
N THR A 41 6.77 5.15 -7.67
CA THR A 41 7.59 5.79 -8.71
C THR A 41 7.25 7.27 -8.93
N ASP A 42 6.12 7.74 -8.42
CA ASP A 42 5.61 9.09 -8.67
C ASP A 42 5.34 9.37 -10.17
N GLU A 43 5.21 8.31 -10.99
CA GLU A 43 5.05 8.43 -12.45
C GLU A 43 3.72 9.10 -12.86
N LYS A 44 2.78 9.23 -11.92
CA LYS A 44 1.46 9.85 -12.14
C LYS A 44 1.43 11.33 -11.78
N GLY A 45 2.52 11.89 -11.23
CA GLY A 45 2.66 13.30 -10.90
C GLY A 45 1.61 13.84 -9.93
N VAL A 46 1.32 15.13 -10.04
CA VAL A 46 0.37 15.85 -9.19
C VAL A 46 -1.02 15.81 -9.83
N ARG A 47 -2.04 15.28 -9.12
CA ARG A 47 -3.45 15.40 -9.56
C ARG A 47 -3.96 16.83 -9.33
N GLN A 48 -5.07 17.16 -9.97
CA GLN A 48 -5.81 18.44 -9.87
C GLN A 48 -6.04 18.99 -8.44
N SER A 49 -5.86 18.16 -7.40
CA SER A 49 -5.96 18.55 -6.00
C SER A 49 -4.67 19.14 -5.38
N CYS A 50 -3.65 19.48 -6.18
CA CYS A 50 -2.36 20.03 -5.72
C CYS A 50 -1.63 19.18 -4.66
N LYS A 51 -1.98 17.89 -4.52
CA LYS A 51 -1.38 16.98 -3.54
C LYS A 51 -0.49 15.96 -4.25
N PRO A 52 0.72 15.67 -3.72
CA PRO A 52 1.59 14.64 -4.27
C PRO A 52 0.93 13.26 -4.18
N LEU A 53 0.99 12.50 -5.28
CA LEU A 53 0.43 11.15 -5.38
C LEU A 53 1.55 10.10 -5.23
N HIS A 54 2.36 10.23 -4.18
CA HIS A 54 3.50 9.35 -3.94
C HIS A 54 3.66 8.98 -2.46
N TYR A 55 4.39 7.89 -2.20
CA TYR A 55 4.73 7.45 -0.84
C TYR A 55 5.90 8.20 -0.21
N LYS A 56 6.68 8.96 -0.98
CA LYS A 56 7.81 9.73 -0.45
C LYS A 56 7.33 10.71 0.62
N GLY A 57 7.95 10.68 1.80
CA GLY A 57 7.57 11.51 2.94
C GLY A 57 6.35 10.98 3.73
N SER A 58 5.70 9.91 3.28
CA SER A 58 4.67 9.22 4.09
C SER A 58 5.33 8.38 5.19
N SER A 59 4.66 8.28 6.33
CA SER A 59 5.09 7.48 7.48
C SER A 59 4.21 6.24 7.68
N PHE A 60 4.75 5.25 8.39
CA PHE A 60 3.94 4.22 9.01
C PHE A 60 3.22 4.82 10.21
N HIS A 61 1.97 5.24 10.00
CA HIS A 61 1.18 5.94 11.02
C HIS A 61 0.55 4.98 12.04
N ARG A 62 0.50 3.68 11.75
CA ARG A 62 0.02 2.66 12.67
C ARG A 62 0.93 1.45 12.64
N VAL A 63 1.64 1.20 13.74
CA VAL A 63 2.53 0.05 13.91
C VAL A 63 2.05 -0.74 15.11
N ILE A 64 1.65 -2.00 14.88
CA ILE A 64 1.22 -2.92 15.92
C ILE A 64 2.21 -4.08 15.96
N LEU A 65 2.91 -4.20 17.09
CA LEU A 65 3.86 -5.28 17.32
C LEU A 65 3.18 -6.65 17.15
N SER A 66 3.86 -7.58 16.49
CA SER A 66 3.33 -8.93 16.20
C SER A 66 2.03 -8.93 15.38
N PHE A 67 1.78 -7.86 14.61
CA PHE A 67 0.64 -7.81 13.70
C PHE A 67 1.02 -7.20 12.36
N MET A 68 1.09 -5.87 12.26
CA MET A 68 1.37 -5.20 11.00
C MET A 68 1.89 -3.76 11.17
N CYS A 69 2.59 -3.30 10.15
CA CYS A 69 2.94 -1.89 9.94
C CYS A 69 2.07 -1.33 8.80
N GLN A 70 1.20 -0.37 9.12
CA GLN A 70 0.30 0.28 8.17
C GLN A 70 0.79 1.70 7.82
N GLY A 71 0.82 1.99 6.53
CA GLY A 71 1.36 3.22 5.95
C GLY A 71 0.56 3.66 4.73
N GLY A 72 1.08 4.65 4.01
CA GLY A 72 0.46 5.14 2.78
C GLY A 72 -0.68 6.14 2.99
N HIS A 73 -0.78 6.73 4.19
CA HIS A 73 -1.64 7.88 4.45
C HIS A 73 -0.88 9.16 4.10
N PHE A 74 -1.14 9.72 2.91
CA PHE A 74 -0.52 10.97 2.44
C PHE A 74 -1.54 12.05 2.02
N THR A 75 -2.85 11.77 2.17
CA THR A 75 -3.92 12.75 1.95
C THR A 75 -4.80 12.87 3.19
N SER A 76 -4.80 14.05 3.83
CA SER A 76 -5.50 14.31 5.10
C SER A 76 -7.02 14.57 4.95
N GLU A 77 -7.61 14.35 3.78
CA GLU A 77 -9.04 14.61 3.56
C GLU A 77 -9.88 13.34 3.71
N LYS A 78 -10.60 13.27 4.83
CA LYS A 78 -11.82 12.46 4.95
C LYS A 78 -12.90 13.07 4.04
N GLY A 79 -12.90 12.72 2.75
CA GLY A 79 -13.94 13.20 1.85
C GLY A 79 -13.62 12.92 0.38
N SER A 80 -14.64 12.49 -0.37
CA SER A 80 -14.86 12.77 -1.79
C SER A 80 -13.64 13.20 -2.64
N GLY A 81 -13.06 12.32 -3.46
CA GLY A 81 -12.22 12.88 -4.55
C GLY A 81 -11.35 11.96 -5.39
N SER A 82 -10.73 10.90 -4.86
CA SER A 82 -9.92 10.02 -5.71
C SER A 82 -10.75 8.85 -6.23
N LYS A 83 -11.40 9.07 -7.37
CA LYS A 83 -11.93 7.99 -8.21
C LYS A 83 -10.84 6.93 -8.39
N LEU A 84 -11.18 5.70 -8.01
CA LEU A 84 -10.45 4.50 -8.39
C LEU A 84 -10.00 4.62 -9.85
N ILE A 85 -8.73 4.36 -10.15
CA ILE A 85 -8.33 4.14 -11.54
C ILE A 85 -9.05 2.88 -12.06
N TYR A 86 -9.45 1.95 -11.18
CA TYR A 86 -10.17 0.73 -11.55
C TYR A 86 -11.16 0.26 -10.48
N GLY A 87 -12.43 0.13 -10.84
CA GLY A 87 -13.49 -0.46 -10.02
C GLY A 87 -13.38 -1.99 -9.86
N ALA A 88 -14.01 -2.49 -8.79
CA ALA A 88 -14.19 -3.89 -8.35
C ALA A 88 -13.12 -4.47 -7.40
N LYS A 89 -13.61 -5.32 -6.47
CA LYS A 89 -12.85 -6.04 -5.42
C LYS A 89 -11.60 -6.70 -6.02
N PHE A 90 -10.44 -6.46 -5.40
CA PHE A 90 -9.16 -6.98 -5.88
C PHE A 90 -8.91 -8.40 -5.37
N ALA A 91 -8.30 -9.25 -6.19
CA ALA A 91 -7.78 -10.53 -5.73
C ALA A 91 -6.75 -10.28 -4.63
N VAL A 92 -6.93 -10.91 -3.47
CA VAL A 92 -6.04 -10.81 -2.31
C VAL A 92 -5.20 -12.09 -2.26
N LYS A 93 -3.87 -11.95 -2.17
CA LYS A 93 -3.01 -13.09 -1.82
C LYS A 93 -3.19 -13.37 -0.33
N LYS A 94 -3.43 -14.63 0.04
CA LYS A 94 -3.63 -15.03 1.43
C LYS A 94 -2.49 -14.56 2.32
N HIS A 95 -2.81 -14.05 3.51
CA HIS A 95 -1.83 -13.59 4.50
C HIS A 95 -1.22 -14.79 5.24
N THR A 96 -0.41 -15.58 4.52
CA THR A 96 0.12 -16.86 4.99
C THR A 96 1.28 -16.75 5.97
N GLY A 97 1.86 -15.56 6.15
CA GLY A 97 3.02 -15.33 7.03
C GLY A 97 3.51 -13.88 7.03
N PRO A 98 4.64 -13.62 7.69
CA PRO A 98 5.28 -12.30 7.72
C PRO A 98 5.77 -11.87 6.33
N ASN A 99 6.06 -10.57 6.18
CA ASN A 99 6.58 -9.94 4.96
C ASN A 99 5.61 -9.92 3.78
N ILE A 100 4.32 -10.08 4.04
CA ILE A 100 3.28 -9.92 3.03
C ILE A 100 2.83 -8.46 3.04
N CYS A 101 2.97 -7.80 1.88
CA CYS A 101 2.42 -6.47 1.65
C CYS A 101 1.03 -6.59 1.05
N SER A 102 0.06 -5.91 1.64
CA SER A 102 -1.34 -5.95 1.23
C SER A 102 -1.94 -4.54 1.25
N MET A 103 -2.81 -4.26 0.29
CA MET A 103 -3.52 -2.99 0.24
C MET A 103 -4.66 -3.03 1.25
N GLU A 104 -4.82 -1.96 2.02
CA GLU A 104 -5.95 -1.86 2.94
C GLU A 104 -7.24 -1.67 2.15
N ASN A 105 -8.20 -2.59 2.37
CA ASN A 105 -9.54 -2.50 1.83
C ASN A 105 -10.45 -1.79 2.84
N ALA A 106 -10.50 -0.46 2.80
CA ALA A 106 -11.64 0.24 3.35
C ALA A 106 -12.60 0.47 2.18
N SER A 107 -13.75 -0.22 2.14
CA SER A 107 -14.95 0.01 1.31
C SER A 107 -14.80 0.23 -0.23
N PRO A 108 -15.84 -0.05 -1.05
CA PRO A 108 -15.83 0.17 -2.52
C PRO A 108 -15.47 1.59 -2.99
N ILE A 109 -15.34 2.55 -2.07
CA ILE A 109 -15.15 3.98 -2.30
C ILE A 109 -13.77 4.47 -1.78
N THR A 110 -12.99 3.65 -1.06
CA THR A 110 -11.84 4.15 -0.26
C THR A 110 -10.50 3.41 -0.43
N ASN A 111 -10.32 2.57 -1.46
CA ASN A 111 -8.98 2.10 -1.86
C ASN A 111 -8.17 3.24 -2.49
N ARG A 112 -7.50 4.06 -1.67
CA ARG A 112 -6.82 5.28 -2.14
C ARG A 112 -5.29 5.17 -2.18
N SER A 113 -4.68 4.52 -1.19
CA SER A 113 -3.20 4.45 -1.10
C SER A 113 -2.66 3.65 0.09
N GLN A 114 -3.50 3.40 1.10
CA GLN A 114 -3.05 2.75 2.33
C GLN A 114 -2.73 1.28 2.10
N PHE A 115 -1.68 0.84 2.77
CA PHE A 115 -1.18 -0.52 2.71
C PHE A 115 -0.68 -0.94 4.09
N PHE A 116 -0.53 -2.24 4.29
CA PHE A 116 0.11 -2.80 5.46
C PHE A 116 1.09 -3.90 5.10
N ILE A 117 2.13 -4.01 5.91
CA ILE A 117 3.13 -5.09 5.86
C ILE A 117 2.92 -5.96 7.10
N CYS A 118 2.59 -7.22 6.90
CA CYS A 118 2.39 -8.19 7.99
C CYS A 118 3.72 -8.51 8.67
N ALA A 119 3.76 -8.38 10.00
CA ALA A 119 4.88 -8.84 10.83
C ALA A 119 4.69 -10.30 11.30
N GLU A 120 3.45 -10.81 11.22
CA GLU A 120 3.05 -12.14 11.65
C GLU A 120 2.05 -12.75 10.66
N LYS A 121 1.66 -14.01 10.89
CA LYS A 121 0.62 -14.66 10.11
C LYS A 121 -0.77 -14.15 10.49
N THR A 122 -1.41 -13.43 9.58
CA THR A 122 -2.70 -12.75 9.82
C THR A 122 -3.85 -13.36 9.02
N LYS A 123 -4.09 -14.67 9.18
CA LYS A 123 -5.10 -15.43 8.42
C LYS A 123 -6.52 -14.83 8.48
N TRP A 124 -6.91 -14.26 9.61
CA TRP A 124 -8.25 -13.68 9.78
C TRP A 124 -8.52 -12.51 8.83
N LEU A 125 -7.48 -11.82 8.34
CA LEU A 125 -7.63 -10.76 7.34
C LEU A 125 -8.09 -11.28 5.97
N ASP A 126 -7.91 -12.58 5.69
CA ASP A 126 -8.37 -13.20 4.43
C ASP A 126 -9.90 -13.32 4.37
N GLU A 127 -10.57 -13.29 5.52
CA GLU A 127 -12.02 -13.50 5.65
C GLU A 127 -12.81 -12.20 5.80
N ILE A 128 -12.14 -11.10 6.12
CA ILE A 128 -12.73 -9.76 6.24
C ILE A 128 -13.08 -9.25 4.82
N GLY A 129 -14.31 -9.48 4.38
CA GLY A 129 -14.81 -9.07 3.05
C GLY A 129 -15.60 -10.13 2.27
N ARG A 130 -15.76 -11.33 2.83
CA ARG A 130 -16.97 -12.15 2.59
C ARG A 130 -18.16 -11.50 3.26
#